data_AF-A0A7Y5U0K6-F1
#
_entry.id   AF-A0A7Y5U0K6-F1
#
_cell.length_a   1.000
_cell.length_b   1.000
_cell.length_c   1.000
_cell.angle_alpha   90.00
_cell.angle_beta   90.00
_cell.angle_gamma   90.00
#
_symmetry.space_group_name_H-M   'P 1'
#
loop_
_entity.id
_entity.type
_entity.pdbx_description
1 polymer ?
#
loop_
_entity_poly.entity_id
_entity_poly.type
_entity_poly.pdbx_seq_one_letter_code
_entity_poly.pdbx_strand_id
1 'polypeptide(L)'
;MRTIKLTTGADLALDGDLLTVLEMLYKEVSAKHELQSTFEDMAREIQHVIDQMTDDERRTYLSESLFLNTVSYENERLGAYVKKLDRK
;
A
#
# COMPACT_ATOMS: atom_id res chain seq x y z
N MET A 1 -18.51 4.93 -5.24
CA MET A 1 -17.30 5.04 -4.41
C MET A 1 -17.73 4.89 -2.96
N ARG A 2 -17.24 3.83 -2.31
CA ARG A 2 -17.54 3.56 -0.91
C ARG A 2 -16.42 4.16 -0.05
N THR A 3 -16.74 4.54 1.18
CA THR A 3 -15.75 5.07 2.13
C THR A 3 -15.71 4.16 3.35
N ILE A 4 -14.50 3.89 3.83
CA ILE A 4 -14.24 3.13 5.05
C ILE A 4 -13.47 4.00 6.05
N LYS A 5 -13.39 3.55 7.30
CA LYS A 5 -12.72 4.29 8.38
C LYS A 5 -11.37 3.67 8.69
N LEU A 6 -10.36 4.51 8.85
CA LEU A 6 -9.09 4.12 9.45
C LEU A 6 -9.24 4.06 10.98
N THR A 7 -8.28 3.46 11.67
CA THR A 7 -8.36 3.26 13.13
C THR A 7 -8.50 4.57 13.90
N THR A 8 -8.02 5.69 13.36
CA THR A 8 -8.19 7.00 14.00
C THR A 8 -9.48 7.75 13.60
N GLY A 9 -10.31 7.14 12.77
CA GLY A 9 -11.58 7.70 12.29
C GLY A 9 -11.48 8.55 11.02
N ALA A 10 -10.28 8.65 10.43
CA ALA A 10 -10.09 9.25 9.11
C ALA A 10 -10.84 8.47 8.02
N ASP A 11 -11.35 9.19 7.03
CA ASP A 11 -12.05 8.59 5.90
C ASP A 11 -11.07 8.15 4.81
N LEU A 12 -11.21 6.90 4.36
CA LEU A 12 -10.51 6.34 3.21
C LEU A 12 -11.53 6.01 2.11
N ALA A 13 -11.38 6.65 0.96
CA ALA A 13 -12.18 6.34 -0.22
C ALA A 13 -11.67 5.05 -0.90
N LEU A 14 -12.60 4.13 -1.19
CA LEU A 14 -12.37 2.96 -2.01
C LEU A 14 -12.83 3.25 -3.44
N ASP A 15 -11.92 3.84 -4.22
CA ASP A 15 -12.11 4.26 -5.62
C ASP A 15 -11.52 3.27 -6.65
N GLY A 16 -10.86 2.22 -6.18
CA GLY A 16 -10.13 1.25 -7.00
C GLY A 16 -8.66 1.61 -7.24
N ASP A 17 -8.16 2.74 -6.74
CA ASP A 17 -6.76 3.12 -6.85
C ASP A 17 -5.98 2.72 -5.58
N LEU A 18 -5.02 1.81 -5.74
CA LEU A 18 -4.21 1.35 -4.61
C LEU A 18 -3.28 2.45 -4.07
N LEU A 19 -2.83 3.39 -4.90
CA LEU A 19 -1.92 4.45 -4.43
C LEU A 19 -2.61 5.35 -3.40
N THR A 20 -3.89 5.65 -3.60
CA THR A 20 -4.72 6.38 -2.62
C THR A 20 -4.77 5.64 -1.28
N VAL A 21 -4.93 4.32 -1.29
CA VAL A 21 -4.92 3.50 -0.07
C VAL A 21 -3.54 3.54 0.61
N LEU A 22 -2.46 3.37 -0.15
CA LEU A 22 -1.09 3.38 0.38
C LEU A 22 -0.71 4.74 0.99
N GLU A 23 -1.08 5.84 0.34
CA GLU A 23 -0.81 7.19 0.86
C GLU A 23 -1.54 7.44 2.18
N MET A 24 -2.80 6.99 2.28
CA MET A 24 -3.59 7.14 3.49
C MET A 24 -3.06 6.26 4.63
N LEU A 25 -2.66 5.01 4.36
CA LEU A 25 -1.97 4.16 5.35
C LEU A 25 -0.66 4.78 5.84
N TYR A 26 0.11 5.37 4.93
CA TYR A 26 1.34 6.08 5.29
C TYR A 26 1.06 7.28 6.21
N LYS A 27 0.08 8.12 5.86
CA LYS A 27 -0.32 9.25 6.71
C LYS A 27 -0.84 8.80 8.07
N GLU A 28 -1.64 7.74 8.09
CA GLU A 28 -2.27 7.24 9.30
C GLU A 28 -1.26 6.64 10.27
N VAL A 29 -0.35 5.79 9.78
CA VAL A 29 0.58 5.05 10.63
C VAL A 29 1.88 5.82 10.82
N SER A 30 2.45 6.41 9.77
CA SER A 30 3.79 7.03 9.84
C SER A 30 3.76 8.49 10.29
N ALA A 31 2.77 9.28 9.86
CA ALA A 31 2.72 10.70 10.22
C ALA A 31 2.22 10.93 11.66
N LYS A 32 1.42 10.02 12.22
CA LYS A 32 0.93 10.12 13.60
C LYS A 32 1.87 9.57 14.67
N HIS A 33 2.69 8.58 14.35
CA HIS A 33 3.56 7.93 15.35
C HIS A 33 4.94 8.54 15.50
N GLU A 34 5.24 9.69 14.86
CA GLU A 34 6.48 10.48 15.06
C GLU A 34 7.73 9.62 15.32
N LEU A 35 8.05 8.70 14.40
CA LEU A 35 9.21 7.76 14.43
C LEU A 35 9.10 6.47 15.27
N GLN A 36 7.97 6.14 15.91
CA GLN A 36 7.79 4.87 16.66
C GLN A 36 6.86 3.84 16.03
N SER A 37 6.21 4.15 14.90
CA SER A 37 5.28 3.22 14.25
C SER A 37 5.99 1.94 13.88
N THR A 38 5.52 0.83 14.43
CA THR A 38 6.11 -0.49 14.23
C THR A 38 5.54 -1.14 12.98
N PHE A 39 6.25 -2.14 12.46
CA PHE A 39 5.73 -3.00 11.40
C PHE A 39 4.37 -3.63 11.79
N GLU A 40 4.18 -3.93 13.08
CA GLU A 40 2.92 -4.48 13.61
C GLU A 40 1.77 -3.48 13.54
N ASP A 41 2.03 -2.18 13.73
CA ASP A 41 1.00 -1.14 13.59
C ASP A 41 0.52 -1.03 12.16
N MET A 42 1.45 -1.03 11.19
CA MET A 42 1.12 -1.04 9.77
C MET A 42 0.32 -2.29 9.38
N ALA A 43 0.75 -3.47 9.84
CA ALA A 43 0.06 -4.72 9.56
C ALA A 43 -1.36 -4.75 10.13
N ARG A 44 -1.56 -4.23 11.36
CA ARG A 44 -2.89 -4.10 11.97
C ARG A 44 -3.78 -3.15 11.20
N GLU A 45 -3.27 -2.00 10.79
CA GLU A 45 -4.05 -1.02 10.01
C GLU A 45 -4.48 -1.60 8.65
N ILE A 46 -3.57 -2.32 7.97
CA ILE A 46 -3.90 -3.01 6.72
C ILE A 46 -5.02 -4.03 6.92
N GLN A 47 -4.96 -4.84 7.99
CA GLN A 47 -6.04 -5.79 8.30
C GLN A 47 -7.36 -5.09 8.60
N HIS A 48 -7.32 -4.00 9.39
CA HIS A 48 -8.49 -3.19 9.68
C HIS A 48 -9.18 -2.66 8.41
N VAL A 49 -8.38 -2.23 7.42
CA VAL A 49 -8.86 -1.82 6.10
C VAL A 49 -9.48 -2.99 5.33
N ILE A 50 -8.80 -4.14 5.26
CA ILE A 50 -9.26 -5.33 4.53
C ILE A 50 -10.57 -5.89 5.11
N ASP A 51 -10.73 -5.87 6.43
CA ASP A 51 -11.93 -6.35 7.12
C ASP A 51 -13.17 -5.55 6.75
N GLN A 52 -13.00 -4.28 6.39
CA GLN A 52 -14.11 -3.41 5.95
C GLN A 52 -14.43 -3.56 4.47
N MET A 53 -13.54 -4.10 3.65
CA MET A 53 -13.74 -4.27 2.20
C MET A 53 -14.71 -5.41 1.88
N THR A 54 -15.49 -5.22 0.82
CA THR A 54 -16.22 -6.31 0.16
C THR A 54 -15.27 -7.24 -0.60
N ASP A 55 -15.73 -8.44 -0.95
CA ASP A 55 -14.90 -9.38 -1.71
C ASP A 55 -14.50 -8.85 -3.10
N ASP A 56 -15.36 -8.07 -3.75
CA ASP A 56 -15.04 -7.46 -5.05
C ASP A 56 -13.98 -6.36 -4.92
N GLU A 57 -14.08 -5.53 -3.87
CA GLU A 57 -13.05 -4.53 -3.54
C GLU A 57 -11.71 -5.22 -3.24
N ARG A 58 -11.71 -6.29 -2.42
CA ARG A 58 -10.49 -7.07 -2.11
C ARG A 58 -9.85 -7.64 -3.36
N ARG A 59 -10.63 -8.22 -4.29
CA ARG A 59 -10.12 -8.74 -5.56
C ARG A 59 -9.48 -7.63 -6.41
N THR A 60 -10.13 -6.48 -6.48
CA THR A 60 -9.65 -5.31 -7.23
C THR A 60 -8.31 -4.83 -6.68
N TYR A 61 -8.24 -4.55 -5.38
CA TYR A 61 -7.02 -4.04 -4.75
C TYR A 61 -5.89 -5.08 -4.71
N LEU A 62 -6.20 -6.37 -4.59
CA LEU A 62 -5.19 -7.42 -4.72
C LEU A 62 -4.59 -7.42 -6.13
N SER A 63 -5.42 -7.33 -7.17
CA SER A 63 -4.95 -7.26 -8.55
C SER A 63 -4.03 -6.04 -8.78
N GLU A 64 -4.46 -4.86 -8.34
CA GLU A 64 -3.65 -3.62 -8.41
C GLU A 64 -2.32 -3.78 -7.66
N SER A 65 -2.34 -4.40 -6.48
CA SER A 65 -1.12 -4.61 -5.68
C SER A 65 -0.11 -5.50 -6.39
N LEU A 66 -0.58 -6.59 -7.01
CA LEU A 66 0.29 -7.50 -7.75
C LEU A 66 0.85 -6.84 -9.00
N PHE A 67 0.04 -6.02 -9.69
CA PHE A 67 0.50 -5.24 -10.83
C PHE A 67 1.63 -4.27 -10.44
N LEU A 68 1.41 -3.43 -9.43
CA LEU A 68 2.41 -2.46 -8.96
C LEU A 68 3.70 -3.12 -8.46
N ASN A 69 3.59 -4.24 -7.75
CA ASN A 69 4.75 -5.00 -7.30
C ASN A 69 5.52 -5.63 -8.46
N THR A 70 4.82 -6.11 -9.50
CA THR A 70 5.47 -6.66 -10.70
C THR A 70 6.27 -5.58 -11.42
N VAL A 71 5.68 -4.41 -11.65
CA VAL A 71 6.37 -3.27 -12.28
C VAL A 71 7.57 -2.83 -11.44
N SER A 72 7.42 -2.76 -10.11
CA SER A 72 8.52 -2.40 -9.21
C SER A 72 9.67 -3.41 -9.27
N TYR A 73 9.35 -4.70 -9.24
CA TYR A 73 10.34 -5.78 -9.36
C TYR A 73 11.10 -5.74 -10.69
N GLU A 74 10.39 -5.53 -11.80
CA GLU A 74 11.01 -5.40 -13.13
C GLU A 74 11.98 -4.21 -13.18
N ASN A 75 11.57 -3.06 -12.64
CA ASN A 75 12.40 -1.86 -12.59
C ASN A 75 13.66 -2.06 -11.74
N GLU A 76 13.53 -2.66 -10.55
CA GLU A 76 14.67 -2.96 -9.69
C GLU A 76 15.65 -3.93 -10.36
N ARG A 77 15.12 -4.99 -10.99
CA ARG A 77 15.92 -5.98 -11.72
C ARG A 77 16.66 -5.31 -12.88
N LEU A 78 15.98 -4.50 -13.70
CA LEU A 78 16.60 -3.75 -14.79
C LEU A 78 17.70 -2.80 -14.29
N GLY A 79 17.44 -2.06 -13.21
CA GLY A 79 18.43 -1.19 -12.58
C GLY A 79 19.67 -1.96 -12.09
N ALA A 80 19.48 -3.15 -11.53
CA ALA A 80 20.59 -4.02 -11.14
C ALA A 80 21.40 -4.52 -12.34
N TYR A 81 20.77 -4.79 -13.48
CA TYR A 81 21.47 -5.15 -14.72
C TYR A 81 22.31 -3.99 -15.27
N VAL A 82 21.75 -2.77 -15.32
CA VAL A 82 22.48 -1.57 -15.78
C VAL A 82 23.71 -1.30 -14.91
N LYS A 83 23.58 -1.36 -13.57
CA LYS A 83 24.72 -1.21 -12.65
C LYS A 83 25.83 -2.24 -12.84
N LYS A 84 25.50 -3.45 -13.32
CA LYS A 84 26.50 -4.48 -13.65
C LYS A 84 27.22 -4.21 -14.97
N LEU A 85 26.53 -3.59 -15.95
CA LEU A 85 27.11 -3.21 -17.23
C LEU A 85 28.02 -1.98 -17.10
N ASP A 86 27.66 -1.01 -16.26
CA ASP A 86 28.42 0.23 -16.00
C ASP A 86 29.70 -0.01 -15.16
N ARG A 87 29.88 -1.22 -14.63
CA ARG A 87 31.07 -1.65 -13.87
C ARG A 87 32.10 -2.43 -14.72
N LYS A 88 31.89 -2.53 -16.03
CA LYS A 88 32.83 -3.13 -17.00
C LYS A 88 33.41 -2.07 -17.91
#